data_AF-A0A3M0H493-F1
#
_entry.id   AF-A0A3M0H493-F1
#
_cell.length_a   1.000
_cell.length_b   1.000
_cell.length_c   1.000
_cell.angle_alpha   90.00
_cell.angle_beta   90.00
_cell.angle_gamma   90.00
#
_symmetry.space_group_name_H-M   'P 1'
#
loop_
_entity.id
_entity.type
_entity.pdbx_description
1 polymer ?
#
loop_
_entity_poly.entity_id
_entity_poly.type
_entity_poly.pdbx_seq_one_letter_code
_entity_poly.pdbx_strand_id
1 'polypeptide(L)'
;MTSNSRSRVQSVIVLALPVIVLAGCGSTDSSEPDVRTEVRTVTVEATTPAPTPVERIGVPDTTATEPPAAEPVLAAMPSVVCINLQSAQNAIQAAGIFYSRSVDASGASRRQVNDSNWIVVAQDPQAGVLVGEGDALLSAVKIGEPNNC
;
A
#
# COMPACT_ATOMS: atom_id res chain seq x y z
N MET A 1 -24.67 -1.30 43.82
CA MET A 1 -25.06 -2.39 42.89
C MET A 1 -26.54 -2.25 42.61
N THR A 2 -26.89 -1.61 41.49
CA THR A 2 -28.27 -1.57 41.00
C THR A 2 -28.20 -1.44 39.49
N SER A 3 -28.53 -2.56 38.85
CA SER A 3 -28.65 -2.78 37.42
C SER A 3 -29.79 -1.97 36.83
N ASN A 4 -29.59 -1.37 35.65
CA ASN A 4 -30.66 -0.93 34.75
C ASN A 4 -30.04 -0.58 33.38
N SER A 5 -30.59 -0.87 32.22
CA SER A 5 -31.53 -1.87 31.72
C SER A 5 -31.31 -1.85 30.20
N ARG A 6 -31.29 -3.02 29.57
CA ARG A 6 -31.05 -3.19 28.13
C ARG A 6 -32.32 -2.80 27.37
N SER A 7 -32.30 -1.71 26.60
CA SER A 7 -33.29 -1.50 25.54
C SER A 7 -32.78 -2.09 24.23
N ARG A 8 -33.20 -3.33 23.97
CA ARG A 8 -33.22 -3.91 22.62
C ARG A 8 -34.41 -3.31 21.89
N VAL A 9 -34.17 -2.44 20.90
CA VAL A 9 -35.19 -2.12 19.90
C VAL A 9 -34.90 -2.97 18.68
N GLN A 10 -35.67 -4.05 18.60
CA GLN A 10 -35.69 -5.03 17.53
C GLN A 10 -36.71 -4.51 16.50
N SER A 11 -36.25 -3.90 15.41
CA SER A 11 -37.10 -3.57 14.27
C SER A 11 -36.68 -4.40 13.07
N VAL A 12 -37.39 -5.51 12.91
CA VAL A 12 -37.47 -6.32 11.71
C VAL A 12 -38.24 -5.50 10.67
N ILE A 13 -37.61 -5.16 9.54
CA ILE A 13 -38.33 -4.79 8.31
C ILE A 13 -37.87 -5.72 7.20
N VAL A 14 -38.87 -6.40 6.68
CA VAL A 14 -38.86 -7.48 5.69
C VAL A 14 -38.99 -6.87 4.29
N LEU A 15 -38.24 -7.46 3.34
CA LEU A 15 -38.38 -7.46 1.86
C LEU A 15 -38.59 -6.13 1.11
N ALA A 16 -37.69 -5.86 0.16
CA ALA A 16 -38.01 -6.01 -1.27
C ALA A 16 -36.74 -5.86 -2.13
N LEU A 17 -36.36 -6.94 -2.82
CA LEU A 17 -35.38 -6.95 -3.91
C LEU A 17 -36.08 -6.52 -5.21
N PRO A 18 -35.53 -5.57 -5.97
CA PRO A 18 -35.74 -5.52 -7.41
C PRO A 18 -34.50 -6.06 -8.12
N VAL A 19 -34.71 -7.15 -8.86
CA VAL A 19 -33.80 -7.69 -9.87
C VAL A 19 -33.74 -6.70 -11.04
N ILE A 20 -32.57 -6.15 -11.33
CA ILE A 20 -32.33 -5.35 -12.54
C ILE A 20 -31.68 -6.27 -13.59
N VAL A 21 -32.45 -6.57 -14.63
CA VAL A 21 -32.04 -7.37 -15.79
C VAL A 21 -31.18 -6.50 -16.72
N LEU A 22 -29.98 -6.98 -17.06
CA LEU A 22 -29.12 -6.37 -18.08
C LEU A 22 -29.74 -6.57 -19.47
N ALA A 23 -30.11 -5.47 -20.13
CA ALA A 23 -30.35 -5.43 -21.57
C ALA A 23 -29.07 -4.93 -22.27
N GLY A 24 -28.15 -5.84 -22.56
CA GLY A 24 -27.03 -5.60 -23.47
C GLY A 24 -27.33 -6.26 -24.81
N CYS A 25 -27.52 -5.46 -25.87
CA CYS A 25 -27.72 -5.95 -27.23
C CYS A 25 -26.79 -5.21 -28.18
N GLY A 26 -26.07 -5.99 -29.01
CA GLY A 26 -25.38 -5.56 -30.23
C GLY A 26 -23.86 -5.71 -30.13
N SER A 27 -23.16 -6.45 -30.99
CA SER A 27 -23.54 -7.25 -32.16
C SER A 27 -22.48 -8.32 -32.40
N THR A 28 -22.97 -9.40 -33.00
CA THR A 28 -22.34 -10.57 -33.59
C THR A 28 -21.08 -10.26 -34.43
N ASP A 29 -20.01 -11.03 -34.22
CA ASP A 29 -19.33 -11.67 -35.36
C ASP A 29 -18.89 -13.08 -34.95
N SER A 30 -19.22 -14.01 -35.84
CA SER A 30 -19.14 -15.44 -35.69
C SER A 30 -17.85 -15.91 -36.35
N SER A 31 -16.96 -16.52 -35.59
CA SER A 31 -15.89 -17.37 -36.12
C SER A 31 -15.58 -18.41 -35.06
N GLU A 32 -16.37 -19.48 -35.05
CA GLU A 32 -16.04 -20.72 -34.36
C GLU A 32 -14.97 -21.45 -35.19
N PRO A 33 -13.75 -21.67 -34.67
CA PRO A 33 -12.97 -22.82 -35.08
C PRO A 33 -13.45 -24.02 -34.27
N ASP A 34 -14.03 -25.00 -34.96
CA ASP A 34 -14.15 -26.39 -34.52
C ASP A 34 -12.74 -26.90 -34.19
N VAL A 35 -12.37 -26.84 -32.90
CA VAL A 35 -11.15 -27.48 -32.41
C VAL A 35 -11.56 -28.75 -31.68
N ARG A 36 -11.65 -29.80 -32.49
CA ARG A 36 -11.62 -31.20 -32.08
C ARG A 36 -10.62 -31.40 -30.95
N THR A 37 -11.13 -31.72 -29.76
CA THR A 37 -10.33 -32.15 -28.63
C THR A 37 -9.80 -33.57 -28.92
N GLU A 38 -8.60 -33.68 -29.47
CA GLU A 38 -7.80 -34.91 -29.41
C GLU A 38 -6.93 -34.87 -28.15
N VAL A 39 -7.29 -35.69 -27.16
CA VAL A 39 -6.46 -35.95 -25.99
C VAL A 39 -5.31 -36.86 -26.42
N ARG A 40 -4.16 -36.26 -26.77
CA ARG A 40 -2.90 -37.01 -26.89
C ARG A 40 -2.27 -37.17 -25.51
N THR A 41 -2.41 -38.37 -24.95
CA THR A 41 -1.64 -38.79 -23.77
C THR A 41 -0.18 -38.96 -24.19
N VAL A 42 0.71 -38.07 -23.73
CA VAL A 42 2.17 -38.24 -23.86
C VAL A 42 2.69 -38.89 -22.58
N THR A 43 3.12 -40.14 -22.69
CA THR A 43 3.87 -40.83 -21.63
C THR A 43 5.27 -40.23 -21.54
N VAL A 44 5.59 -39.59 -20.41
CA VAL A 44 6.95 -39.11 -20.13
C VAL A 44 7.68 -40.20 -19.34
N GLU A 45 8.66 -40.83 -19.99
CA GLU A 45 9.57 -41.76 -19.34
C GLU A 45 10.64 -40.96 -18.58
N ALA A 46 10.73 -41.17 -17.26
CA ALA A 46 11.65 -40.44 -16.39
C ALA A 46 13.07 -41.03 -16.50
N THR A 47 13.90 -40.44 -17.37
CA THR A 47 15.34 -40.71 -17.39
C THR A 47 16.01 -39.98 -16.22
N THR A 48 16.59 -40.74 -15.29
CA THR A 48 17.42 -40.21 -14.20
C THR A 48 18.78 -39.76 -14.76
N PRO A 49 19.18 -38.49 -14.67
CA PRO A 49 20.53 -38.07 -15.05
C PRO A 49 21.54 -38.48 -13.96
N ALA A 50 22.65 -39.07 -14.39
CA ALA A 50 23.81 -39.34 -13.54
C ALA A 50 24.49 -38.01 -13.12
N PRO A 51 25.03 -37.91 -11.88
CA PRO A 51 25.63 -36.66 -11.41
C PRO A 51 26.97 -36.39 -12.10
N THR A 52 27.10 -35.21 -12.71
CA THR A 52 28.36 -34.65 -13.21
C THR A 52 29.22 -34.14 -12.04
N PRO A 53 30.55 -34.37 -12.01
CA PRO A 53 31.42 -33.80 -11.00
C PRO A 53 31.45 -32.26 -11.12
N VAL A 54 31.13 -31.58 -10.02
CA VAL A 54 31.16 -30.12 -9.93
C VAL A 54 32.59 -29.69 -9.61
N GLU A 55 33.27 -29.09 -10.58
CA GLU A 55 34.56 -28.45 -10.36
C GLU A 55 34.37 -27.18 -9.53
N ARG A 56 34.98 -27.15 -8.34
CA ARG A 56 34.87 -26.05 -7.40
C ARG A 56 35.75 -24.89 -7.87
N ILE A 57 35.13 -23.87 -8.44
CA ILE A 57 35.75 -22.57 -8.70
C ILE A 57 36.23 -22.00 -7.36
N GLY A 58 37.54 -21.82 -7.22
CA GLY A 58 38.14 -21.15 -6.07
C GLY A 58 37.67 -19.70 -6.02
N VAL A 59 37.03 -19.31 -4.92
CA VAL A 59 36.67 -17.92 -4.66
C VAL A 59 37.95 -17.22 -4.21
N PRO A 60 38.45 -16.17 -4.91
CA PRO A 60 39.55 -15.39 -4.38
C PRO A 60 39.07 -14.73 -3.09
N ASP A 61 39.84 -14.91 -2.00
CA ASP A 61 39.68 -14.19 -0.73
C ASP A 61 39.90 -12.70 -0.99
N THR A 62 38.85 -12.02 -1.43
CA THR A 62 38.76 -10.57 -1.39
C THR A 62 38.28 -10.25 0.01
N THR A 63 39.21 -9.87 0.88
CA THR A 63 38.87 -9.10 2.07
C THR A 63 38.25 -7.80 1.57
N ALA A 64 36.93 -7.79 1.43
CA ALA A 64 36.16 -6.61 1.06
C ALA A 64 36.26 -5.62 2.23
N THR A 65 37.05 -4.56 2.04
CA THR A 65 37.00 -3.39 2.90
C THR A 65 35.58 -2.84 2.85
N GLU A 66 34.86 -2.93 3.98
CA GLU A 66 33.52 -2.34 4.13
C GLU A 66 33.62 -0.83 3.88
N PRO A 67 32.83 -0.27 2.93
CA PRO A 67 32.77 1.16 2.71
C PRO A 67 32.41 1.88 4.02
N PRO A 68 33.00 3.05 4.31
CA PRO A 68 32.65 3.81 5.50
C PRO A 68 31.15 4.13 5.50
N ALA A 69 30.51 3.95 6.66
CA ALA A 69 29.11 4.27 6.85
C ALA A 69 28.85 5.77 6.58
N ALA A 70 27.83 6.06 5.77
CA ALA A 70 27.44 7.44 5.47
C ALA A 70 26.91 8.14 6.74
N GLU A 71 27.26 9.41 6.92
CA GLU A 71 26.71 10.22 8.01
C GLU A 71 25.21 10.47 7.82
N PRO A 72 24.43 10.55 8.92
CA PRO A 72 22.99 10.77 8.84
C PRO A 72 22.68 12.17 8.29
N VAL A 73 21.83 12.22 7.27
CA VAL A 73 21.27 13.48 6.75
C VAL A 73 20.23 13.99 7.73
N LEU A 74 20.38 15.25 8.16
CA LEU A 74 19.42 15.94 9.02
C LEU A 74 18.96 17.24 8.36
N ALA A 75 17.67 17.54 8.47
CA ALA A 75 17.09 18.79 7.98
C ALA A 75 16.04 19.33 8.95
N ALA A 76 15.77 20.63 8.87
CA ALA A 76 14.70 21.24 9.66
C ALA A 76 13.33 20.82 9.10
N MET A 77 12.45 20.32 9.97
CA MET A 77 11.10 19.90 9.62
C MET A 77 10.29 21.09 9.05
N PRO A 78 9.75 21.02 7.83
CA PRO A 78 8.93 22.08 7.28
C PRO A 78 7.57 22.19 8.01
N SER A 79 6.92 23.36 7.90
CA SER A 79 5.54 23.55 8.36
C SER A 79 4.57 23.07 7.28
N VAL A 80 3.95 21.91 7.53
CA VAL A 80 3.14 21.18 6.53
C VAL A 80 1.73 20.84 7.03
N VAL A 81 1.29 21.42 8.14
CA VAL A 81 -0.10 21.32 8.59
C VAL A 81 -1.01 22.12 7.65
N CYS A 82 -2.22 21.60 7.42
CA CYS A 82 -3.24 22.19 6.54
C CYS A 82 -2.87 22.30 5.07
N ILE A 83 -1.97 21.43 4.61
CA ILE A 83 -1.73 21.22 3.18
C ILE A 83 -1.95 19.76 2.79
N ASN A 84 -2.03 19.53 1.48
CA ASN A 84 -2.16 18.19 0.91
C ASN A 84 -1.02 17.27 1.35
N LEU A 85 -1.30 15.99 1.62
CA LEU A 85 -0.31 15.03 2.10
C LEU A 85 0.82 14.78 1.09
N GLN A 86 0.55 14.77 -0.22
CA GLN A 86 1.61 14.66 -1.22
C GLN A 86 2.51 15.91 -1.20
N SER A 87 1.91 17.10 -1.11
CA SER A 87 2.67 18.36 -1.02
C SER A 87 3.53 18.42 0.26
N ALA A 88 3.00 17.93 1.38
CA ALA A 88 3.73 17.83 2.64
C ALA A 88 4.96 16.92 2.51
N GLN A 89 4.79 15.72 1.95
CA GLN A 89 5.90 14.80 1.72
C GLN A 89 6.93 15.38 0.75
N ASN A 90 6.49 16.05 -0.31
CA ASN A 90 7.39 16.73 -1.25
C ASN A 90 8.19 17.84 -0.57
N ALA A 91 7.60 18.59 0.37
CA ALA A 91 8.30 19.62 1.12
C ALA A 91 9.40 19.03 2.02
N ILE A 92 9.13 17.87 2.66
CA ILE A 92 10.12 17.15 3.47
C ILE A 92 11.26 16.61 2.58
N GLN A 93 10.93 16.06 1.41
CA GLN A 93 11.91 15.63 0.41
C GLN A 93 12.77 16.78 -0.12
N ALA A 94 12.17 17.94 -0.37
CA ALA A 94 12.90 19.14 -0.79
C ALA A 94 13.86 19.65 0.30
N ALA A 95 13.60 19.34 1.58
CA ALA A 95 14.52 19.62 2.68
C ALA A 95 15.67 18.62 2.78
N GLY A 96 15.65 17.52 2.01
CA GLY A 96 16.71 16.51 1.96
C GLY A 96 16.37 15.20 2.67
N ILE A 97 15.14 15.03 3.16
CA ILE A 97 14.69 13.80 3.83
C ILE A 97 13.74 13.03 2.92
N PHE A 98 14.18 11.88 2.41
CA PHE A 98 13.45 11.17 1.35
C PHE A 98 12.25 10.39 1.87
N TYR A 99 12.31 9.88 3.09
CA TYR A 99 11.28 9.05 3.69
C TYR A 99 10.61 9.77 4.86
N SER A 100 9.28 9.90 4.75
CA SER A 100 8.41 10.32 5.85
C SER A 100 7.31 9.29 6.04
N ARG A 101 6.75 9.23 7.24
CA ARG A 101 5.65 8.34 7.61
C ARG A 101 4.33 9.11 7.61
N SER A 102 3.25 8.39 7.37
CA SER A 102 1.90 8.95 7.43
C SER A 102 0.93 7.98 8.10
N VAL A 103 -0.09 8.54 8.76
CA VAL A 103 -1.17 7.78 9.40
C VAL A 103 -2.53 8.43 9.14
N ASP A 104 -3.55 7.58 9.04
CA ASP A 104 -4.96 8.01 8.98
C ASP A 104 -5.45 8.46 10.35
N ALA A 105 -5.59 9.77 10.52
CA ALA A 105 -6.00 10.42 11.77
C ALA A 105 -7.50 10.29 12.06
N SER A 106 -8.31 9.79 11.12
CA SER A 106 -9.76 9.60 11.33
C SER A 106 -10.08 8.42 12.27
N GLY A 107 -9.11 7.56 12.57
CA GLY A 107 -9.32 6.31 13.30
C GLY A 107 -9.87 5.16 12.45
N ALA A 108 -10.10 5.37 11.14
CA ALA A 108 -10.58 4.35 10.22
C ALA A 108 -9.49 3.38 9.71
N SER A 109 -8.21 3.63 10.05
CA SER A 109 -7.06 2.78 9.70
C SER A 109 -6.97 2.45 8.20
N ARG A 110 -7.30 3.40 7.33
CA ARG A 110 -7.26 3.20 5.88
C ARG A 110 -5.83 3.30 5.36
N ARG A 111 -5.54 2.59 4.26
CA ARG A 111 -4.27 2.78 3.52
C ARG A 111 -4.31 4.05 2.68
N GLN A 112 -3.26 4.85 2.79
CA GLN A 112 -3.08 6.09 2.03
C GLN A 112 -2.43 5.77 0.68
N VAL A 113 -3.20 5.14 -0.23
CA VAL A 113 -2.67 4.70 -1.54
C VAL A 113 -2.46 5.86 -2.52
N ASN A 114 -3.28 6.91 -2.38
CA ASN A 114 -3.14 8.14 -3.15
C ASN A 114 -3.13 9.29 -2.16
N ASP A 115 -1.92 9.77 -1.85
CA ASP A 115 -1.67 10.82 -0.86
C ASP A 115 -2.32 12.15 -1.23
N SER A 116 -2.51 12.41 -2.52
CA SER A 116 -3.22 13.60 -2.99
C SER A 116 -4.69 13.64 -2.58
N ASN A 117 -5.27 12.54 -2.08
CA ASN A 117 -6.62 12.49 -1.51
C ASN A 117 -6.68 12.82 -0.01
N TRP A 118 -5.59 13.28 0.59
CA TRP A 118 -5.47 13.50 2.03
C TRP A 118 -4.97 14.91 2.36
N ILE A 119 -5.38 15.43 3.51
CA ILE A 119 -4.91 16.69 4.09
C ILE A 119 -4.24 16.42 5.44
N VAL A 120 -3.07 17.01 5.66
CA VAL A 120 -2.33 16.90 6.91
C VAL A 120 -3.01 17.76 7.98
N VAL A 121 -3.36 17.14 9.09
CA VAL A 121 -4.03 17.81 10.23
C VAL A 121 -3.10 17.98 11.43
N ALA A 122 -2.02 17.20 11.50
CA ALA A 122 -0.94 17.37 12.46
C ALA A 122 0.37 16.80 11.90
N GLN A 123 1.49 17.32 12.41
CA GLN A 123 2.83 16.82 12.12
C GLN A 123 3.59 16.59 13.42
N ASP A 124 4.50 15.61 13.40
CA ASP A 124 5.46 15.33 14.46
C ASP A 124 6.82 14.99 13.83
N PRO A 125 7.93 15.63 14.24
CA PRO A 125 8.01 16.73 15.18
C PRO A 125 7.45 18.07 14.63
N GLN A 126 7.42 19.08 15.51
CA GLN A 126 7.02 20.44 15.15
C GLN A 126 7.98 21.05 14.11
N ALA A 127 7.47 22.04 13.36
CA ALA A 127 8.27 22.75 12.37
C ALA A 127 9.54 23.36 12.99
N GLY A 128 10.65 23.29 12.25
CA GLY A 128 11.97 23.77 12.66
C GLY A 128 12.80 22.76 13.47
N VAL A 129 12.21 21.68 13.99
CA VAL A 129 12.96 20.61 14.67
C VAL A 129 13.77 19.82 13.63
N LEU A 130 15.00 19.44 13.98
CA LEU A 130 15.83 18.61 13.10
C LEU A 130 15.27 17.19 13.03
N VAL A 131 15.12 16.68 11.81
CA VAL A 131 14.65 15.33 11.49
C VAL A 131 15.60 14.65 10.51
N GLY A 132 15.77 13.35 10.68
CA GLY A 132 16.39 12.44 9.73
C GLY A 132 15.34 11.58 9.00
N GLU A 133 15.84 10.53 8.34
CA GLU A 133 15.01 9.60 7.57
C GLU A 133 13.99 8.86 8.45
N GLY A 134 12.71 8.97 8.10
CA GLY A 134 11.61 8.29 8.79
C GLY A 134 11.17 8.93 10.12
N ASP A 135 11.85 9.97 10.59
CA ASP A 135 11.47 10.66 11.83
C ASP A 135 10.12 11.36 11.68
N ALA A 136 9.93 12.06 10.55
CA ALA A 136 8.72 12.80 10.25
C ALA A 136 7.48 11.90 10.16
N LEU A 137 6.50 12.16 11.01
CA LEU A 137 5.18 11.51 11.05
C LEU A 137 4.08 12.54 10.75
N LEU A 138 3.33 12.28 9.68
CA LEU A 138 2.22 13.10 9.23
C LEU A 138 0.88 12.43 9.60
N SER A 139 0.08 13.10 10.41
CA SER A 139 -1.30 12.69 10.68
C SER A 139 -2.21 13.37 9.67
N ALA A 140 -2.97 12.58 8.89
CA ALA A 140 -3.81 13.12 7.83
C ALA A 140 -5.20 12.49 7.82
N VAL A 141 -6.19 13.26 7.35
CA VAL A 141 -7.55 12.78 7.09
C VAL A 141 -7.85 12.87 5.60
N LYS A 142 -8.88 12.17 5.12
CA LYS A 142 -9.26 12.22 3.71
C LYS A 142 -9.87 13.59 3.41
N ILE A 143 -9.60 14.13 2.23
CA ILE A 143 -10.19 15.41 1.79
C ILE A 143 -11.72 15.34 1.88
N GLY A 144 -12.31 16.38 2.48
CA GLY A 144 -13.75 16.49 2.72
C GLY A 144 -14.21 15.92 4.07
N GLU A 145 -13.33 15.28 4.84
CA GLU A 145 -13.63 14.88 6.22
C GLU A 145 -13.50 16.05 7.20
N PRO A 146 -14.26 16.07 8.31
CA PRO A 146 -14.15 17.12 9.32
C PRO A 146 -12.72 17.23 9.88
N ASN A 147 -12.17 18.44 9.86
CA ASN A 147 -10.88 18.75 10.46
C ASN A 147 -10.78 20.26 10.76
N ASN A 148 -9.66 20.69 11.35
CA ASN A 148 -9.42 22.10 11.74
C ASN A 148 -8.64 22.91 10.69
N CYS A 149 -8.41 22.30 9.53
CA CYS A 149 -8.16 22.98 8.29
C CYS A 149 -9.52 23.09 7.54
#